data_AF-A0A956WL43-F1
#
_entry.id   AF-A0A956WL43-F1
#
_cell.length_a   1.000
_cell.length_b   1.000
_cell.length_c   1.000
_cell.angle_alpha   90.00
_cell.angle_beta   90.00
_cell.angle_gamma   90.00
#
_symmetry.space_group_name_H-M   'P 1'
#
loop_
_entity.id
_entity.type
_entity.pdbx_description
1 polymer ?
#
loop_
_entity_poly.entity_id
_entity_poly.type
_entity_poly.pdbx_seq_one_letter_code
_entity_poly.pdbx_strand_id
1 'polypeptide(L)'
;MTHITPTAVRLESLDTPQDAEEGELMNPDAWDWDHPVEGQTSSNVTATFEVSFDRDQVRLLSKAARAANLPVGRHIQQVALKAAQSLEAPRS
;
A
#
# COMPACT_ATOMS: atom_id res chain seq x y z
N MET A 1 21.04 -43.74 -6.23
CA MET A 1 19.78 -43.01 -6.51
C MET A 1 19.14 -42.74 -5.16
N THR A 2 19.20 -41.51 -4.67
CA THR A 2 18.73 -41.14 -3.34
C THR A 2 17.26 -40.76 -3.43
N HIS A 3 16.37 -41.58 -2.87
CA HIS A 3 14.96 -41.24 -2.74
C HIS A 3 14.80 -40.19 -1.64
N ILE A 4 14.41 -38.98 -2.01
CA ILE A 4 13.97 -37.97 -1.05
C ILE A 4 12.47 -38.21 -0.86
N THR A 5 12.09 -38.86 0.23
CA THR A 5 10.69 -38.96 0.63
C THR A 5 10.25 -37.57 1.09
N PRO A 6 9.23 -36.93 0.49
CA PRO A 6 8.73 -35.67 1.00
C PRO A 6 8.13 -35.90 2.39
N THR A 7 8.75 -35.33 3.42
CA THR A 7 8.18 -35.26 4.76
C THR A 7 6.87 -34.47 4.68
N ALA A 8 5.75 -35.11 5.02
CA ALA A 8 4.47 -34.43 5.15
C ALA A 8 4.60 -33.36 6.23
N VAL A 9 4.53 -32.09 5.83
CA VAL A 9 4.45 -30.97 6.77
C VAL A 9 3.05 -31.03 7.38
N ARG A 10 2.96 -31.40 8.66
CA ARG A 10 1.72 -31.31 9.41
C ARG A 10 1.50 -29.85 9.77
N LEU A 11 0.59 -29.19 9.05
CA LEU A 11 0.08 -27.88 9.44
C LEU A 11 -0.88 -28.09 10.60
N GLU A 12 -0.38 -27.93 11.82
CA GLU A 12 -1.22 -27.87 13.01
C GLU A 12 -1.79 -26.45 13.07
N SER A 13 -3.06 -26.28 12.68
CA SER A 13 -3.77 -25.01 12.83
C SER A 13 -4.04 -24.79 14.32
N LEU A 14 -3.45 -23.75 14.91
CA LEU A 14 -3.49 -23.50 16.36
C LEU A 14 -4.57 -22.49 16.79
N ASP A 15 -5.35 -21.93 15.86
CA ASP A 15 -6.39 -20.96 16.17
C ASP A 15 -7.79 -21.51 15.89
N THR A 16 -8.66 -21.41 16.90
CA THR A 16 -10.10 -21.55 16.72
C THR A 16 -10.64 -20.32 16.00
N PRO A 17 -11.46 -20.47 14.95
CA PRO A 17 -12.06 -19.34 14.24
C PRO A 17 -12.89 -18.50 15.22
N GLN A 18 -12.70 -17.18 15.18
CA GLN A 18 -13.34 -16.23 16.08
C GLN A 18 -14.79 -15.92 15.65
N ASP A 19 -15.11 -16.19 14.39
CA ASP A 19 -16.44 -16.10 13.82
C ASP A 19 -16.68 -17.11 12.67
N ALA A 20 -17.89 -17.11 12.13
CA ALA A 20 -18.29 -18.03 11.07
C ALA A 20 -17.57 -17.75 9.75
N GLU A 21 -17.22 -16.49 9.45
CA GLU A 21 -16.50 -16.14 8.21
C GLU A 21 -15.05 -16.66 8.27
N GLU A 22 -14.38 -16.52 9.41
CA GLU A 22 -13.07 -17.14 9.64
C GLU A 22 -13.14 -18.66 9.58
N GLY A 23 -14.22 -19.27 10.05
CA GLY A 23 -14.42 -20.73 9.99
C GLY A 23 -14.50 -21.26 8.56
N GLU A 24 -15.19 -20.52 7.68
CA GLU A 24 -15.25 -20.84 6.24
C GLU A 24 -13.89 -20.63 5.55
N LEU A 25 -13.18 -19.55 5.93
CA LEU A 25 -11.82 -19.31 5.46
C LEU A 25 -10.85 -20.40 5.94
N MET A 26 -11.01 -20.99 7.11
CA MET A 26 -10.11 -22.06 7.58
C MET A 26 -10.43 -23.46 7.03
N ASN A 27 -11.48 -23.59 6.19
CA ASN A 27 -11.88 -24.87 5.60
C ASN A 27 -11.40 -25.00 4.14
N PRO A 28 -10.22 -25.59 3.88
CA PRO A 28 -9.68 -25.70 2.53
C PRO A 28 -10.55 -26.59 1.63
N ASP A 29 -11.32 -27.54 2.16
CA ASP A 29 -12.22 -28.39 1.37
C ASP A 29 -13.44 -27.61 0.83
N ALA A 30 -13.74 -26.44 1.42
CA ALA A 30 -14.80 -25.55 0.96
C ALA A 30 -14.29 -24.47 -0.02
N TRP A 31 -12.99 -24.36 -0.24
CA TRP A 31 -12.43 -23.39 -1.18
C TRP A 31 -12.62 -23.85 -2.63
N ASP A 32 -12.96 -22.91 -3.50
CA ASP A 32 -13.04 -23.15 -4.95
C ASP A 32 -11.63 -23.17 -5.55
N TRP A 33 -10.98 -24.34 -5.48
CA TRP A 33 -9.66 -24.57 -6.08
C TRP A 33 -9.70 -24.63 -7.61
N ASP A 34 -10.87 -24.88 -8.19
CA ASP A 34 -11.04 -25.04 -9.63
C ASP A 34 -11.14 -23.70 -10.36
N HIS A 35 -11.52 -22.62 -9.66
CA HIS A 35 -11.63 -21.27 -10.22
C HIS A 35 -10.78 -20.24 -9.45
N PRO A 36 -9.44 -20.27 -9.60
CA PRO A 36 -8.59 -19.28 -8.97
C PRO A 36 -8.89 -17.88 -9.54
N VAL A 37 -9.07 -16.90 -8.65
CA VAL A 37 -9.16 -15.49 -9.03
C VAL A 37 -7.74 -14.92 -9.14
N GLU A 38 -7.34 -14.54 -10.35
CA GLU A 38 -6.08 -13.82 -10.55
C GLU A 38 -6.21 -12.36 -10.08
N GLY A 39 -5.67 -12.06 -8.91
CA GLY A 39 -5.52 -10.68 -8.44
C GLY A 39 -4.39 -9.98 -9.20
N GLN A 40 -4.71 -8.93 -9.95
CA GLN A 40 -3.67 -8.11 -10.58
C GLN A 40 -3.05 -7.18 -9.53
N THR A 41 -1.78 -7.42 -9.18
CA THR A 41 -1.04 -6.52 -8.29
C THR A 41 -0.74 -5.22 -9.04
N SER A 42 -1.30 -4.10 -8.57
CA SER A 42 -0.96 -2.79 -9.12
C SER A 42 0.36 -2.32 -8.50
N SER A 43 1.39 -2.17 -9.34
CA SER A 43 2.68 -1.63 -8.92
C SER A 43 2.63 -0.13 -8.57
N ASN A 44 1.53 0.56 -8.91
CA ASN A 44 1.35 2.00 -8.77
C ASN A 44 0.08 2.31 -7.97
N VAL A 45 0.02 1.84 -6.72
CA VAL A 45 -1.06 2.23 -5.80
C VAL A 45 -0.98 3.75 -5.59
N THR A 46 -1.97 4.48 -6.10
CA THR A 46 -2.09 5.92 -5.86
C THR A 46 -2.94 6.18 -4.63
N ALA A 47 -2.47 7.04 -3.74
CA ALA A 47 -3.26 7.56 -2.63
C ALA A 47 -3.71 9.00 -2.95
N THR A 48 -4.97 9.32 -2.65
CA THR A 48 -5.52 10.67 -2.77
C THR A 48 -5.65 11.28 -1.38
N PHE A 49 -5.12 12.50 -1.21
CA PHE A 49 -5.23 13.26 0.03
C PHE A 49 -6.02 14.54 -0.25
N GLU A 50 -7.07 14.77 0.52
CA GLU A 50 -7.82 16.03 0.48
C GLU A 50 -7.24 17.01 1.51
N VAL A 51 -6.93 18.22 1.06
CA VAL A 51 -6.38 19.29 1.89
C VAL A 51 -7.07 20.61 1.57
N SER A 52 -7.47 21.32 2.62
CA SER A 52 -8.10 22.64 2.51
C SER A 52 -7.07 23.73 2.74
N PHE A 53 -7.09 24.74 1.89
CA PHE A 53 -6.26 25.94 2.01
C PHE A 53 -7.14 27.17 2.08
N ASP A 54 -6.72 28.15 2.87
CA ASP A 54 -7.31 29.48 2.80
C ASP A 54 -6.84 30.23 1.54
N ARG A 55 -7.45 31.40 1.30
CA ARG A 55 -7.17 32.22 0.11
C ARG A 55 -5.71 32.68 0.03
N ASP A 56 -5.09 33.02 1.14
CA ASP A 56 -3.73 33.56 1.15
C ASP A 56 -2.69 32.45 1.00
N GLN A 57 -2.96 31.27 1.57
CA GLN A 57 -2.21 30.04 1.30
C GLN A 57 -2.24 29.67 -0.18
N VAL A 58 -3.42 29.71 -0.83
CA VAL A 58 -3.53 29.44 -2.28
C VAL A 58 -2.73 30.45 -3.11
N ARG A 59 -2.76 31.74 -2.74
CA ARG A 59 -1.97 32.78 -3.42
C ARG A 59 -0.48 32.52 -3.30
N LEU A 60 -0.02 32.18 -2.10
CA LEU A 60 1.38 31.86 -1.85
C LEU A 60 1.84 30.65 -2.67
N LEU A 61 1.10 29.56 -2.62
CA LEU A 61 1.38 28.33 -3.39
C LEU A 61 1.37 28.58 -4.90
N SER A 62 0.42 29.39 -5.38
CA SER A 62 0.34 29.76 -6.80
C SER A 62 1.55 30.56 -7.26
N LYS A 63 2.02 31.51 -6.44
CA LYS A 63 3.23 32.29 -6.73
C LYS A 63 4.47 31.41 -6.77
N ALA A 64 4.63 30.52 -5.79
CA ALA A 64 5.76 29.59 -5.71
C ALA A 64 5.77 28.60 -6.90
N ALA A 65 4.62 28.03 -7.24
CA ALA A 65 4.47 27.12 -8.38
C ALA A 65 4.80 27.81 -9.71
N ARG A 66 4.35 29.06 -9.91
CA ARG A 66 4.70 29.87 -11.09
C ARG A 66 6.20 30.13 -11.18
N ALA A 67 6.85 30.47 -10.07
CA ALA A 67 8.30 30.67 -10.04
C ALA A 67 9.08 29.39 -10.41
N ALA A 68 8.53 28.22 -10.09
CA ALA A 68 9.08 26.92 -10.47
C ALA A 68 8.63 26.43 -11.86
N ASN A 69 7.80 27.21 -12.58
CA ASN A 69 7.17 26.82 -13.85
C ASN A 69 6.40 25.47 -13.78
N LEU A 70 5.67 25.25 -12.69
CA LEU A 70 4.91 24.02 -12.45
C LEU A 70 3.43 24.32 -12.12
N PRO A 71 2.51 23.38 -12.41
CA PRO A 71 1.18 23.40 -11.83
C PRO A 71 1.22 23.31 -10.31
N VAL A 72 0.27 23.97 -9.63
CA VAL A 72 0.25 24.06 -8.15
C VAL A 72 0.27 22.70 -7.48
N GLY A 73 -0.56 21.74 -7.90
CA GLY A 73 -0.59 20.39 -7.32
C GLY A 73 0.74 19.64 -7.46
N ARG A 74 1.40 19.76 -8.62
CA ARG A 74 2.71 19.13 -8.86
C ARG A 74 3.81 19.79 -8.02
N HIS A 75 3.75 21.11 -7.87
CA HIS A 75 4.67 21.83 -7.01
C HIS A 75 4.51 21.41 -5.53
N ILE A 76 3.26 21.32 -5.04
CA ILE A 76 2.96 20.83 -3.67
C ILE A 76 3.53 19.43 -3.46
N GLN A 77 3.25 18.49 -4.37
CA GLN A 77 3.76 17.13 -4.30
C GLN A 77 5.29 17.08 -4.23
N GLN A 78 5.96 17.82 -5.12
CA GLN A 78 7.42 17.84 -5.19
C GLN A 78 8.06 18.42 -3.90
N VAL A 79 7.50 19.51 -3.37
CA VAL A 79 8.00 20.13 -2.15
C VAL A 79 7.74 19.23 -0.94
N ALA A 80 6.56 18.60 -0.84
CA ALA A 80 6.23 17.68 0.24
C ALA A 80 7.18 16.47 0.28
N LEU A 81 7.45 15.85 -0.87
CA LEU A 81 8.39 14.72 -0.96
C LEU A 81 9.82 15.14 -0.61
N LYS A 82 10.27 16.30 -1.09
CA LYS A 82 11.60 16.83 -0.76
C LYS A 82 11.73 17.09 0.75
N ALA A 83 10.69 17.66 1.37
CA ALA A 83 10.66 17.89 2.80
C ALA A 83 10.73 16.58 3.60
N ALA A 84 9.94 15.57 3.21
CA ALA A 84 9.98 14.24 3.83
C ALA A 84 11.38 13.60 3.74
N GLN A 85 12.00 13.62 2.57
CA GLN A 85 13.37 13.10 2.37
C GLN A 85 14.41 13.82 3.24
N SER A 86 14.23 15.12 3.45
CA SER A 86 15.14 15.91 4.29
C SER A 86 14.99 15.59 5.78
N LEU A 87 13.84 15.03 6.19
CA LEU A 87 13.59 14.57 7.56
C LEU A 87 14.11 13.15 7.80
N GLU A 88 14.14 12.32 6.76
CA GLU A 88 14.65 10.93 6.83
C GLU A 88 16.18 10.84 6.74
N ALA A 89 16.85 11.82 6.11
CA ALA A 89 18.30 11.87 6.11
C ALA A 89 18.82 12.01 7.56
N PRO A 90 19.74 11.13 8.03
CA PRO A 90 20.28 11.26 9.38
C PRO A 90 20.92 12.64 9.52
N ARG A 91 20.54 13.37 10.58
CA ARG A 91 21.25 14.57 11.01
C ARG A 91 22.71 14.16 11.23
N SER A 92 23.55 14.44 10.24
CA SER A 92 25.00 14.25 10.31
C SER A 92 25.61 15.31 11.20
#